data_AF-A0A072VGE1-F1
#
_entry.id   AF-A0A072VGE1-F1
#
_cell.length_a   1.000
_cell.length_b   1.000
_cell.length_c   1.000
_cell.angle_alpha   90.00
_cell.angle_beta   90.00
_cell.angle_gamma   90.00
#
_symmetry.space_group_name_H-M   'P 1'
#
loop_
_entity.id
_entity.type
_entity.pdbx_description
1 polymer ?
#
loop_
_entity_poly.entity_id
_entity_poly.type
_entity_poly.pdbx_seq_one_letter_code
_entity_poly.pdbx_strand_id
1 'polypeptide(L)'
;MDNKPMFLLLLFTLSIATPSASSISCPMDLSYVETFPWDTSSCRDPIDTQHCCQTLLSLFGIGLAKHLKETSLFQLPNKNTLKSCLQDFKLKLSCLKIQPSLVPSCFHNSTQFINNSSCAGITNIKDWKQKVGRISPLDTSCKGDLKSDTSCSMCTDAGFKVTSQLTSIDPKNATKCFFFSVLYAIGIVNHFGPTDPAAASCILGIPLRR
;
A
#
# COMPACT_ATOMS: atom_id res chain seq x y z
N MET A 1 -75.87 11.13 27.83
CA MET A 1 -74.88 11.49 26.77
C MET A 1 -73.58 10.85 27.21
N ASP A 2 -73.44 9.56 26.90
CA ASP A 2 -72.33 8.72 27.34
C ASP A 2 -71.31 8.59 26.20
N ASN A 3 -70.14 9.20 26.37
CA ASN A 3 -69.01 9.05 25.44
C ASN A 3 -68.02 8.04 26.01
N LYS A 4 -67.92 6.87 25.36
CA LYS A 4 -66.94 5.82 25.67
C LYS A 4 -65.71 6.00 24.76
N PRO A 5 -64.48 6.13 25.29
CA PRO A 5 -63.30 6.26 24.45
C PRO A 5 -62.90 4.92 23.84
N MET A 6 -62.85 4.88 22.51
CA MET A 6 -62.40 3.76 21.69
C MET A 6 -60.86 3.75 21.65
N PHE A 7 -60.24 2.74 22.25
CA PHE A 7 -58.78 2.57 22.27
C PHE A 7 -58.33 1.85 20.98
N LEU A 8 -57.61 2.55 20.11
CA LEU A 8 -57.03 1.99 18.88
C LEU A 8 -55.72 1.24 19.21
N LEU A 9 -55.67 -0.06 18.95
CA LEU A 9 -54.46 -0.88 19.07
C LEU A 9 -53.61 -0.76 17.78
N LEU A 10 -52.45 -0.11 17.87
CA LEU A 10 -51.46 -0.04 16.78
C LEU A 10 -50.54 -1.28 16.80
N LEU A 11 -50.67 -2.13 15.78
CA LEU A 11 -49.78 -3.27 15.53
C LEU A 11 -48.51 -2.79 14.82
N PHE A 12 -47.38 -2.73 15.55
CA PHE A 12 -46.06 -2.48 14.96
C PHE A 12 -45.50 -3.77 14.34
N THR A 13 -45.38 -3.80 13.01
CA THR A 13 -44.66 -4.86 12.30
C THR A 13 -43.16 -4.59 12.32
N LEU A 14 -42.41 -5.43 13.05
CA LEU A 14 -40.94 -5.38 13.07
C LEU A 14 -40.40 -5.96 11.75
N SER A 15 -39.93 -5.10 10.86
CA SER A 15 -39.19 -5.52 9.67
C SER A 15 -37.77 -5.89 10.07
N ILE A 16 -37.42 -7.18 10.03
CA ILE A 16 -36.05 -7.65 10.23
C ILE A 16 -35.26 -7.31 8.96
N ALA A 17 -34.43 -6.27 9.03
CA ALA A 17 -33.47 -5.97 7.98
C ALA A 17 -32.38 -7.04 7.97
N THR A 18 -32.26 -7.78 6.87
CA THR A 18 -31.12 -8.65 6.61
C THR A 18 -29.89 -7.77 6.35
N PRO A 19 -28.74 -7.99 7.03
CA PRO A 19 -27.56 -7.19 6.78
C PRO A 19 -27.09 -7.43 5.35
N SER A 20 -27.15 -6.37 4.53
CA SER A 20 -26.60 -6.33 3.19
C SER A 20 -25.10 -6.64 3.28
N ALA A 21 -24.61 -7.59 2.48
CA ALA A 21 -23.18 -7.84 2.37
C ALA A 21 -22.49 -6.52 1.99
N SER A 22 -21.76 -5.91 2.92
CA SER A 22 -21.03 -4.68 2.68
C SER A 22 -20.05 -4.95 1.54
N SER A 23 -20.17 -4.20 0.43
CA SER A 23 -19.18 -4.27 -0.64
C SER A 23 -17.83 -3.91 -0.06
N ILE A 24 -16.91 -4.87 -0.01
CA ILE A 24 -15.55 -4.64 0.48
C ILE A 24 -14.84 -3.81 -0.60
N SER A 25 -14.73 -2.50 -0.39
CA SER A 25 -13.99 -1.58 -1.26
C SER A 25 -12.48 -1.64 -0.99
N CYS A 26 -11.67 -1.18 -1.95
CA CYS A 26 -10.25 -0.96 -1.70
C CYS A 26 -10.06 0.27 -0.80
N PRO A 27 -9.40 0.16 0.37
CA PRO A 27 -9.14 1.30 1.25
C PRO A 27 -7.96 2.17 0.78
N MET A 28 -7.31 1.82 -0.34
CA MET A 28 -6.20 2.60 -0.88
C MET A 28 -6.71 3.51 -2.00
N ASP A 29 -6.35 4.79 -1.95
CA ASP A 29 -6.56 5.69 -3.08
C ASP A 29 -5.52 5.45 -4.18
N LEU A 30 -5.98 4.79 -5.26
CA LEU A 30 -5.21 4.45 -6.46
C LEU A 30 -5.38 5.46 -7.61
N SER A 31 -5.96 6.63 -7.38
CA SER A 31 -6.14 7.66 -8.41
C SER A 31 -4.82 8.14 -9.02
N TYR A 32 -3.74 8.11 -8.25
CA TYR A 32 -2.40 8.51 -8.69
C TYR A 32 -1.83 7.65 -9.83
N VAL A 33 -2.33 6.43 -10.04
CA VAL A 33 -1.78 5.51 -11.07
C VAL A 33 -1.83 6.14 -12.46
N GLU A 34 -2.87 6.93 -12.73
CA GLU A 34 -3.09 7.59 -14.01
C GLU A 34 -2.30 8.90 -14.16
N THR A 35 -1.97 9.57 -13.05
CA THR A 35 -1.41 10.93 -13.04
C THR A 35 0.07 10.99 -12.66
N PHE A 36 0.57 9.99 -11.94
CA PHE A 36 1.98 9.92 -11.53
C PHE A 36 2.89 9.73 -12.76
N PRO A 37 4.03 10.42 -12.86
CA PRO A 37 4.86 10.42 -14.06
C PRO A 37 5.77 9.19 -14.16
N TRP A 38 5.24 7.97 -14.00
CA TRP A 38 6.02 6.73 -14.12
C TRP A 38 6.18 6.30 -15.59
N ASP A 39 7.34 5.75 -15.91
CA ASP A 39 7.62 5.22 -17.23
C ASP A 39 6.86 3.90 -17.47
N THR A 40 5.98 3.94 -18.47
CA THR A 40 5.17 2.79 -18.88
C THR A 40 5.80 1.94 -19.96
N SER A 41 6.96 2.33 -20.49
CA SER A 41 7.58 1.72 -21.68
C SER A 41 7.75 0.20 -21.55
N SER A 42 8.24 -0.28 -20.40
CA SER A 42 8.42 -1.70 -20.10
C SER A 42 7.11 -2.51 -20.08
N CYS A 43 5.98 -1.83 -19.83
CA CYS A 43 4.65 -2.44 -19.80
C CYS A 43 3.88 -2.29 -21.14
N ARG A 44 4.56 -1.91 -22.22
CA ARG A 44 3.98 -1.79 -23.57
C ARG A 44 4.68 -2.75 -24.52
N ASP A 45 4.03 -3.06 -25.64
CA ASP A 45 4.55 -4.03 -26.60
C ASP A 45 5.84 -3.53 -27.28
N PRO A 46 6.92 -4.35 -27.34
CA PRO A 46 7.05 -5.66 -26.71
C PRO A 46 7.25 -5.56 -25.18
N ILE A 47 6.45 -6.31 -24.43
CA ILE A 47 6.45 -6.23 -22.96
C ILE A 47 7.71 -6.86 -22.37
N ASP A 48 8.46 -6.05 -21.63
CA ASP A 48 9.50 -6.53 -20.72
C ASP A 48 8.85 -6.91 -19.39
N THR A 49 8.45 -8.18 -19.27
CA THR A 49 7.68 -8.67 -18.11
C THR A 49 8.41 -8.44 -16.80
N GLN A 50 9.73 -8.58 -16.76
CA GLN A 50 10.50 -8.42 -15.53
C GLN A 50 10.47 -6.96 -15.05
N HIS A 51 10.86 -6.03 -15.93
CA HIS A 51 10.89 -4.61 -15.59
C HIS A 51 9.48 -4.03 -15.37
N CYS A 52 8.50 -4.49 -16.15
CA CYS A 52 7.11 -4.10 -15.95
C CYS A 52 6.59 -4.56 -14.59
N CYS A 53 6.79 -5.82 -14.21
CA CYS A 53 6.30 -6.31 -12.92
C CYS A 53 6.96 -5.61 -11.73
N GLN A 54 8.26 -5.35 -11.80
CA GLN A 54 8.93 -4.53 -10.77
C GLN A 54 8.31 -3.13 -10.68
N THR A 55 8.11 -2.47 -11.83
CA THR A 55 7.50 -1.13 -11.89
C THR A 55 6.09 -1.12 -11.32
N LEU A 56 5.25 -2.10 -11.66
CA LEU A 56 3.88 -2.21 -11.16
C LEU A 56 3.82 -2.51 -9.66
N LEU A 57 4.73 -3.32 -9.13
CA LEU A 57 4.85 -3.57 -7.69
C LEU A 57 5.24 -2.29 -6.95
N SER A 58 6.22 -1.54 -7.46
CA SER A 58 6.62 -0.26 -6.89
C SER A 58 5.51 0.79 -6.97
N LEU A 59 4.80 0.86 -8.10
CA LEU A 59 3.65 1.74 -8.28
C LEU A 59 2.52 1.39 -7.31
N PHE A 60 2.23 0.12 -7.06
CA PHE A 60 1.29 -0.32 -6.02
C PHE A 60 1.80 0.03 -4.60
N GLY A 61 3.12 0.02 -4.41
CA GLY A 61 3.81 0.46 -3.19
C GLY A 61 3.49 1.91 -2.78
N ILE A 62 3.24 2.82 -3.73
CA ILE A 62 2.76 4.19 -3.44
C ILE A 62 1.45 4.14 -2.66
N GLY A 63 0.48 3.35 -3.12
CA GLY A 63 -0.84 3.19 -2.48
C GLY A 63 -0.73 2.58 -1.09
N LEU A 64 0.13 1.56 -0.93
CA LEU A 64 0.41 0.95 0.37
C LEU A 64 1.07 1.94 1.34
N ALA A 65 1.97 2.80 0.86
CA ALA A 65 2.61 3.81 1.69
C ALA A 65 1.64 4.89 2.15
N LYS A 66 0.71 5.33 1.28
CA LYS A 66 -0.40 6.21 1.66
C LYS A 66 -1.28 5.55 2.72
N HIS A 67 -1.68 4.30 2.49
CA HIS A 67 -2.47 3.52 3.44
C HIS A 67 -1.78 3.39 4.80
N LEU A 68 -0.47 3.12 4.83
CA LEU A 68 0.32 3.08 6.06
C LEU A 68 0.31 4.43 6.78
N LYS A 69 0.48 5.53 6.05
CA LYS A 69 0.43 6.89 6.63
C LYS A 69 -0.93 7.21 7.25
N GLU A 70 -2.00 6.81 6.60
CA GLU A 70 -3.39 7.12 7.00
C GLU A 70 -3.90 6.21 8.13
N THR A 71 -3.53 4.93 8.12
CA THR A 71 -4.11 3.92 9.02
C THR A 71 -3.13 3.38 10.06
N SER A 72 -1.84 3.70 9.93
CA SER A 72 -0.74 3.10 10.68
C SER A 72 -0.53 1.60 10.46
N LEU A 73 -1.20 0.97 9.49
CA LEU A 73 -1.09 -0.46 9.17
C LEU A 73 -0.18 -0.69 7.96
N PHE A 74 0.75 -1.64 8.05
CA PHE A 74 1.65 -1.97 6.93
C PHE A 74 1.00 -2.76 5.80
N GLN A 75 -0.07 -3.48 6.10
CA GLN A 75 -0.68 -4.46 5.20
C GLN A 75 -2.19 -4.33 5.20
N LEU A 76 -2.81 -4.80 4.11
CA LEU A 76 -4.26 -4.82 3.95
C LEU A 76 -4.89 -5.90 4.85
N PRO A 77 -6.11 -5.70 5.37
CA PRO A 77 -6.65 -6.54 6.44
C PRO A 77 -6.93 -7.99 6.03
N ASN A 78 -7.30 -8.26 4.77
CA ASN A 78 -7.66 -9.60 4.32
C ASN A 78 -7.58 -9.76 2.78
N LYS A 79 -7.75 -11.01 2.32
CA LYS A 79 -7.70 -11.38 0.90
C LYS A 79 -8.77 -10.70 0.06
N ASN A 80 -9.97 -10.47 0.60
CA ASN A 80 -11.06 -9.84 -0.15
C ASN A 80 -10.74 -8.37 -0.42
N THR A 81 -10.22 -7.65 0.59
CA THR A 81 -9.74 -6.27 0.43
C THR A 81 -8.60 -6.18 -0.60
N LEU A 82 -7.63 -7.08 -0.53
CA LEU A 82 -6.56 -7.16 -1.52
C LEU A 82 -7.10 -7.40 -2.94
N LYS A 83 -8.08 -8.31 -3.10
CA LYS A 83 -8.72 -8.59 -4.39
C LYS A 83 -9.39 -7.33 -4.96
N SER A 84 -10.12 -6.59 -4.12
CA SER A 84 -10.73 -5.32 -4.54
C SER A 84 -9.67 -4.30 -4.97
N CYS A 85 -8.57 -4.17 -4.22
CA CYS A 85 -7.49 -3.25 -4.59
C CYS A 85 -6.78 -3.63 -5.89
N LEU A 86 -6.51 -4.92 -6.13
CA LEU A 86 -5.92 -5.37 -7.40
C LEU A 86 -6.87 -5.17 -8.57
N GLN A 87 -8.19 -5.29 -8.34
CA GLN A 87 -9.20 -5.00 -9.35
C GLN A 87 -9.24 -3.50 -9.69
N ASP A 88 -9.22 -2.62 -8.68
CA ASP A 88 -9.18 -1.17 -8.90
C ASP A 88 -7.88 -0.76 -9.60
N PHE A 89 -6.74 -1.32 -9.19
CA PHE A 89 -5.44 -1.10 -9.84
C PHE A 89 -5.47 -1.52 -11.32
N LYS A 90 -6.06 -2.68 -11.62
CA LYS A 90 -6.27 -3.16 -12.99
C LYS A 90 -7.11 -2.20 -13.83
N LEU A 91 -8.17 -1.63 -13.25
CA LEU A 91 -9.01 -0.63 -13.93
C LEU A 91 -8.20 0.65 -14.24
N LYS A 92 -7.41 1.13 -13.28
CA LYS A 92 -6.53 2.30 -13.47
C LYS A 92 -5.48 2.10 -14.56
N LEU A 93 -4.85 0.92 -14.62
CA LEU A 93 -3.92 0.57 -15.70
C LEU A 93 -4.61 0.48 -17.07
N SER A 94 -5.87 0.01 -17.10
CA SER A 94 -6.65 -0.07 -18.34
C SER A 94 -6.92 1.32 -18.94
N CYS A 95 -7.15 2.35 -18.10
CA CYS A 95 -7.26 3.73 -18.54
C CYS A 95 -6.00 4.24 -19.28
N LEU A 96 -4.83 3.70 -18.92
CA LEU A 96 -3.55 3.99 -19.56
C LEU A 96 -3.23 3.11 -20.78
N LYS A 97 -4.19 2.28 -21.21
CA LYS A 97 -4.04 1.28 -22.28
C LYS A 97 -2.93 0.26 -21.97
N ILE A 98 -2.76 -0.11 -20.71
CA ILE A 98 -1.83 -1.17 -20.28
C ILE A 98 -2.61 -2.48 -20.15
N GLN A 99 -2.01 -3.58 -20.61
CA GLN A 99 -2.70 -4.86 -20.68
C GLN A 99 -3.18 -5.34 -19.29
N PRO A 100 -4.49 -5.56 -19.08
CA PRO A 100 -5.02 -5.91 -17.75
C PRO A 100 -4.58 -7.29 -17.23
N SER A 101 -4.06 -8.15 -18.12
CA SER A 101 -3.45 -9.46 -17.82
C SER A 101 -2.12 -9.34 -17.07
N LEU A 102 -1.49 -8.17 -17.06
CA LEU A 102 -0.24 -7.93 -16.33
C LEU A 102 -0.44 -7.98 -14.81
N VAL A 103 -1.59 -7.55 -14.29
CA VAL A 103 -1.87 -7.59 -12.84
C VAL A 103 -1.82 -9.03 -12.29
N PRO A 104 -2.60 -10.01 -12.79
CA PRO A 104 -2.47 -11.38 -12.29
C PRO A 104 -1.08 -12.00 -12.52
N SER A 105 -0.37 -11.60 -13.58
CA SER A 105 0.99 -12.10 -13.87
C SER A 105 2.03 -11.58 -12.87
N CYS A 106 2.01 -10.27 -12.59
CA CYS A 106 2.97 -9.62 -11.70
C CYS A 106 2.67 -9.80 -10.22
N PHE A 107 1.42 -10.06 -9.85
CA PHE A 107 0.96 -10.18 -8.47
C PHE A 107 0.64 -11.63 -8.08
N HIS A 108 1.32 -12.62 -8.67
CA HIS A 108 1.13 -14.05 -8.38
C HIS A 108 1.35 -14.39 -6.88
N ASN A 109 2.28 -13.70 -6.22
CA ASN A 109 2.50 -13.81 -4.77
C ASN A 109 1.83 -12.67 -3.97
N SER A 110 0.59 -12.32 -4.32
CA SER A 110 -0.13 -11.18 -3.70
C SER A 110 -0.42 -11.36 -2.21
N THR A 111 -0.32 -12.57 -1.65
CA THR A 111 -0.45 -12.83 -0.21
C THR A 111 0.61 -12.11 0.63
N GLN A 112 1.68 -11.60 0.03
CA GLN A 112 2.63 -10.73 0.72
C GLN A 112 2.01 -9.40 1.19
N PHE A 113 0.87 -8.98 0.65
CA PHE A 113 0.23 -7.70 0.95
C PHE A 113 -0.90 -7.78 2.00
N ILE A 114 -1.23 -8.97 2.52
CA ILE A 114 -2.27 -9.15 3.54
C ILE A 114 -1.68 -9.27 4.94
N ASN A 115 -2.43 -8.78 5.93
CA ASN A 115 -2.10 -8.77 7.35
C ASN A 115 -2.17 -10.19 7.93
N ASN A 116 -1.09 -10.95 7.73
CA ASN A 116 -0.85 -12.25 8.34
C ASN A 116 0.47 -12.29 9.12
N SER A 117 1.03 -11.11 9.44
CA SER A 117 2.30 -10.82 10.13
C SER A 117 3.43 -11.81 9.83
N SER A 118 4.38 -11.38 9.02
CA SER A 118 5.62 -12.13 8.84
C SER A 118 6.83 -11.22 8.61
N CYS A 119 6.99 -10.12 9.34
CA CYS A 119 8.32 -9.50 9.47
C CYS A 119 8.51 -9.10 10.92
N ALA A 120 9.24 -9.92 11.69
CA ALA A 120 9.53 -9.66 13.10
C ALA A 120 8.30 -9.37 13.98
N GLY A 121 7.11 -9.82 13.56
CA GLY A 121 5.84 -9.54 14.24
C GLY A 121 5.24 -8.15 13.99
N ILE A 122 5.78 -7.36 13.04
CA ILE A 122 5.31 -6.01 12.76
C ILE A 122 3.98 -6.06 12.01
N THR A 123 2.98 -5.32 12.52
CA THR A 123 1.70 -5.09 11.84
C THR A 123 1.43 -3.61 11.62
N ASN A 124 1.92 -2.76 12.52
CA ASN A 124 1.64 -1.33 12.55
C ASN A 124 2.87 -0.49 12.93
N ILE A 125 2.76 0.84 12.86
CA ILE A 125 3.85 1.78 13.17
C ILE A 125 4.35 1.67 14.62
N LYS A 126 3.49 1.31 15.58
CA LYS A 126 3.90 1.12 16.98
C LYS A 126 4.82 -0.09 17.10
N ASP A 127 4.47 -1.21 16.48
CA ASP A 127 5.31 -2.42 16.45
C ASP A 127 6.65 -2.13 15.78
N TRP A 128 6.62 -1.40 14.65
CA TRP A 128 7.83 -0.94 13.97
C TRP A 128 8.74 -0.16 14.92
N LYS A 129 8.22 0.86 15.61
CA LYS A 129 9.00 1.67 16.54
C LYS A 129 9.53 0.87 17.74
N GLN A 130 8.86 -0.21 18.13
CA GLN A 130 9.33 -1.13 19.16
C GLN A 130 10.47 -2.02 18.65
N LYS A 131 10.44 -2.45 17.39
CA LYS A 131 11.42 -3.38 16.80
C LYS A 131 12.66 -2.68 16.23
N VAL A 132 12.46 -1.56 15.54
CA VAL A 132 13.51 -0.80 14.85
C VAL A 132 14.06 0.32 15.74
N GLY A 133 13.19 0.93 16.56
CA GLY A 133 13.49 2.11 17.35
C GLY A 133 12.63 3.31 16.93
N ARG A 134 12.50 4.30 17.83
CA ARG A 134 11.74 5.54 17.56
C ARG A 134 12.45 6.48 16.61
N ILE A 135 13.77 6.41 16.58
CA ILE A 135 14.65 7.14 15.68
C ILE A 135 15.59 6.09 15.10
N SER A 136 15.54 5.92 13.78
CA SER A 136 16.33 4.97 13.02
C SER A 136 17.18 5.70 11.98
N PRO A 137 18.13 5.02 11.32
CA PRO A 137 18.86 5.62 10.19
C PRO A 137 17.94 6.14 9.08
N LEU A 138 16.76 5.54 8.89
CA LEU A 138 15.78 6.04 7.92
C LEU A 138 15.30 7.44 8.29
N ASP A 139 14.94 7.67 9.57
CA ASP A 139 14.43 8.95 10.08
C ASP A 139 15.38 10.12 9.85
N THR A 140 16.69 9.84 9.76
CA THR A 140 17.71 10.83 9.45
C THR A 140 17.97 10.98 7.95
N SER A 141 18.11 9.88 7.22
CA SER A 141 18.59 9.90 5.83
C SER A 141 17.49 10.10 4.78
N CYS A 142 16.25 9.72 5.08
CA CYS A 142 15.15 9.72 4.11
C CYS A 142 14.16 10.88 4.27
N LYS A 143 14.37 11.77 5.26
CA LYS A 143 13.39 12.79 5.65
C LYS A 143 13.21 13.91 4.62
N GLY A 144 14.27 14.26 3.89
CA GLY A 144 14.35 15.45 3.03
C GLY A 144 14.15 15.18 1.54
N ASP A 145 14.68 16.10 0.71
CA ASP A 145 14.64 15.98 -0.76
C ASP A 145 15.64 14.92 -1.23
N LEU A 146 15.15 13.98 -2.06
CA LEU A 146 15.90 12.84 -2.58
C LEU A 146 16.25 12.98 -4.06
N LYS A 147 16.16 14.18 -4.64
CA LYS A 147 16.55 14.45 -6.05
C LYS A 147 18.03 14.21 -6.33
N SER A 148 18.91 14.38 -5.34
CA SER A 148 20.34 14.19 -5.54
C SER A 148 20.73 12.73 -5.35
N ASP A 149 21.62 12.22 -6.19
CA ASP A 149 22.14 10.85 -6.06
C ASP A 149 22.74 10.58 -4.69
N THR A 150 23.39 11.58 -4.09
CA THR A 150 23.99 11.47 -2.76
C THR A 150 22.93 11.29 -1.68
N SER A 151 21.91 12.16 -1.63
CA SER A 151 20.84 12.04 -0.63
C SER A 151 20.03 10.75 -0.83
N CYS A 152 19.80 10.36 -2.09
CA CYS A 152 19.15 9.09 -2.38
C CYS A 152 19.98 7.88 -1.91
N SER A 153 21.27 7.84 -2.23
CA SER A 153 22.16 6.75 -1.78
C SER A 153 22.18 6.62 -0.27
N MET A 154 22.28 7.74 0.47
CA MET A 154 22.25 7.74 1.93
C MET A 154 20.94 7.18 2.49
N CYS A 155 19.80 7.48 1.86
CA CYS A 155 18.51 6.92 2.23
C CYS A 155 18.42 5.42 1.95
N THR A 156 18.90 4.98 0.77
CA THR A 156 18.95 3.57 0.39
C THR A 156 19.83 2.75 1.33
N ASP A 157 21.03 3.24 1.67
CA ASP A 157 21.94 2.59 2.61
C ASP A 157 21.32 2.47 4.01
N ALA A 158 20.63 3.51 4.47
CA ALA A 158 19.86 3.47 5.71
C ALA A 158 18.75 2.41 5.65
N GLY A 159 18.07 2.28 4.51
CA GLY A 159 17.08 1.24 4.24
C GLY A 159 17.66 -0.17 4.32
N PHE A 160 18.84 -0.40 3.73
CA PHE A 160 19.54 -1.68 3.85
C PHE A 160 19.96 -2.00 5.28
N LYS A 161 20.43 -1.00 6.04
CA LYS A 161 20.79 -1.19 7.45
C LYS A 161 19.58 -1.62 8.30
N VAL A 162 18.43 -0.95 8.15
CA VAL A 162 17.20 -1.30 8.85
C VAL A 162 16.65 -2.66 8.39
N THR A 163 16.70 -2.94 7.08
CA THR A 163 16.31 -4.23 6.53
C THR A 163 17.17 -5.37 7.09
N SER A 164 18.49 -5.16 7.22
CA SER A 164 19.42 -6.13 7.80
C SER A 164 19.11 -6.38 9.28
N GLN A 165 18.79 -5.34 10.04
CA GLN A 165 18.34 -5.49 11.43
C GLN A 165 17.08 -6.35 11.52
N LEU A 166 16.06 -6.07 10.72
CA LEU A 166 14.81 -6.85 10.72
C LEU A 166 15.02 -8.29 10.25
N THR A 167 15.83 -8.49 9.22
CA THR A 167 16.14 -9.81 8.67
C THR A 167 16.97 -10.65 9.64
N SER A 168 17.79 -10.03 10.50
CA SER A 168 18.48 -10.76 11.58
C SER A 168 17.51 -11.33 12.63
N ILE A 169 16.35 -10.69 12.79
CA ILE A 169 15.27 -11.13 13.71
C ILE A 169 14.38 -12.17 13.02
N ASP A 170 14.08 -11.98 11.73
CA ASP A 170 13.18 -12.83 10.97
C ASP A 170 13.72 -13.18 9.55
N PRO A 171 14.72 -14.07 9.46
CA PRO A 171 15.41 -14.36 8.20
C PRO A 171 14.49 -14.97 7.13
N LYS A 172 13.48 -15.73 7.55
CA LYS A 172 12.53 -16.41 6.65
C LYS A 172 11.66 -15.44 5.87
N ASN A 173 11.61 -14.17 6.29
CA ASN A 173 10.78 -13.16 5.69
C ASN A 173 11.55 -11.89 5.26
N ALA A 174 12.82 -12.06 4.89
CA ALA A 174 13.69 -10.98 4.44
C ALA A 174 13.02 -10.03 3.43
N THR A 175 12.36 -10.57 2.41
CA THR A 175 11.64 -9.78 1.39
C THR A 175 10.53 -8.91 1.98
N LYS A 176 9.75 -9.44 2.92
CA LYS A 176 8.67 -8.66 3.56
C LYS A 176 9.27 -7.57 4.46
N CYS A 177 10.37 -7.86 5.16
CA CYS A 177 11.08 -6.88 5.97
C CYS A 177 11.72 -5.75 5.14
N PHE A 178 12.22 -6.08 3.94
CA PHE A 178 12.64 -5.08 2.97
C PHE A 178 11.48 -4.16 2.58
N PHE A 179 10.33 -4.73 2.18
CA PHE A 179 9.16 -3.92 1.83
C PHE A 179 8.66 -3.05 2.98
N PHE A 180 8.67 -3.53 4.21
CA PHE A 180 8.29 -2.69 5.36
C PHE A 180 9.25 -1.51 5.54
N SER A 181 10.55 -1.71 5.33
CA SER A 181 11.54 -0.63 5.38
C SER A 181 11.29 0.42 4.29
N VAL A 182 10.98 -0.03 3.07
CA VAL A 182 10.61 0.84 1.95
C VAL A 182 9.33 1.64 2.27
N LEU A 183 8.26 0.97 2.71
CA LEU A 183 6.98 1.62 3.03
C LEU A 183 7.11 2.61 4.18
N TYR A 184 7.88 2.28 5.23
CA TYR A 184 8.14 3.20 6.33
C TYR A 184 8.91 4.44 5.88
N ALA A 185 9.96 4.26 5.07
CA ALA A 185 10.77 5.36 4.55
C ALA A 185 9.93 6.35 3.73
N ILE A 186 9.14 5.87 2.77
CA ILE A 186 8.39 6.75 1.85
C ILE A 186 7.06 7.24 2.44
N GLY A 187 6.37 6.41 3.23
CA GLY A 187 5.05 6.74 3.78
C GLY A 187 5.11 7.54 5.07
N ILE A 188 6.12 7.31 5.91
CA ILE A 188 6.19 7.87 7.28
C ILE A 188 7.33 8.88 7.43
N VAL A 189 8.52 8.57 6.91
CA VAL A 189 9.72 9.39 7.16
C VAL A 189 9.84 10.56 6.18
N ASN A 190 9.72 10.30 4.88
CA ASN A 190 9.89 11.33 3.86
C ASN A 190 8.74 12.34 3.91
N HIS A 191 9.05 13.64 4.05
CA HIS A 191 8.01 14.65 4.22
C HIS A 191 7.22 14.95 2.94
N PHE A 192 7.81 14.73 1.76
CA PHE A 192 7.13 14.92 0.48
C PHE A 192 6.16 13.77 0.20
N GLY A 193 6.51 12.58 0.66
CA GLY A 193 5.65 11.41 0.66
C GLY A 193 5.64 10.63 -0.66
N PRO A 194 4.76 9.63 -0.79
CA PRO A 194 4.86 8.61 -1.84
C PRO A 194 4.45 9.07 -3.24
N THR A 195 3.84 10.24 -3.39
CA THR A 195 3.49 10.82 -4.70
C THR A 195 4.49 11.87 -5.18
N ASP A 196 5.53 12.18 -4.40
CA ASP A 196 6.64 12.99 -4.89
C ASP A 196 7.51 12.16 -5.84
N PRO A 197 7.74 12.61 -7.09
CA PRO A 197 8.46 11.83 -8.08
C PRO A 197 9.89 11.47 -7.65
N ALA A 198 10.63 12.39 -7.03
CA ALA A 198 12.01 12.14 -6.64
C ALA A 198 12.09 11.14 -5.48
N ALA A 199 11.26 11.30 -4.47
CA ALA A 199 11.19 10.38 -3.34
C ALA A 199 10.74 8.98 -3.78
N ALA A 200 9.72 8.88 -4.63
CA ALA A 200 9.24 7.61 -5.16
C ALA A 200 10.26 6.94 -6.10
N SER A 201 10.94 7.71 -6.95
CA SER A 201 12.01 7.15 -7.80
C SER A 201 13.16 6.61 -6.97
N CYS A 202 13.57 7.34 -5.93
CA CYS A 202 14.63 6.91 -5.03
C CYS A 202 14.25 5.68 -4.17
N ILE A 203 13.18 5.79 -3.38
CA ILE A 203 12.85 4.80 -2.34
C ILE A 203 12.14 3.57 -2.92
N LEU A 204 11.26 3.76 -3.91
CA LEU A 204 10.52 2.66 -4.55
C LEU A 204 11.19 2.17 -5.84
N GLY A 205 12.24 2.83 -6.33
CA GLY A 205 12.90 2.46 -7.58
C GLY A 205 12.00 2.63 -8.80
N ILE A 206 11.01 3.54 -8.76
CA ILE A 206 10.07 3.74 -9.87
C ILE A 206 10.77 4.51 -10.99
N PRO A 207 10.84 3.97 -12.23
CA PRO A 207 11.33 4.72 -13.36
C PRO A 207 10.35 5.84 -13.68
N LEU A 208 10.87 7.06 -13.87
CA LEU A 208 10.05 8.22 -14.23
C LEU A 208 10.09 8.46 -15.74
N ARG A 209 8.97 8.94 -16.31
CA ARG A 209 8.99 9.50 -17.66
C ARG A 209 9.84 10.77 -17.65
N ARG A 210 10.74 10.85 -18.63
CA ARG A 210 11.49 12.07 -18.94
C ARG A 210 10.60 13.07 -19.67
#